data_AF-A0A820PSH8-F1
#
_entry.id   AF-A0A820PSH8-F1
#
_cell.length_a   1.000
_cell.length_b   1.000
_cell.length_c   1.000
_cell.angle_alpha   90.00
_cell.angle_beta   90.00
_cell.angle_gamma   90.00
#
_symmetry.space_group_name_H-M   'P 1'
#
loop_
_entity.id
_entity.type
_entity.pdbx_description
1 polymer ?
#
loop_
_entity_poly.entity_id
_entity_poly.type
_entity_poly.pdbx_seq_one_letter_code
_entity_poly.pdbx_strand_id
1 'polypeptide(L)'
;AGKAYRLVMENVVGVWSEAEFSYQIVITEYAGHARDYVQSLDLSEWSGIVIASGDGLVYEVVNGLFSRNDWQEAVKMPIGHLPCGSGNAFAASIIRHSKQPIAESVEKFVVQSAILIATHQVLPYDVA
;
A
#
# COMPACT_ATOMS: atom_id res chain seq x y z
N ALA A 1 -5.06 18.21 3.88
CA ALA A 1 -4.99 16.74 3.98
C ALA A 1 -6.30 16.11 3.50
N GLY A 2 -6.23 15.11 2.62
CA GLY A 2 -7.39 14.45 2.02
C GLY A 2 -8.09 13.44 2.95
N LYS A 3 -9.23 12.88 2.49
CA LYS A 3 -10.02 11.88 3.23
C LYS A 3 -9.22 10.62 3.57
N ALA A 4 -8.37 10.15 2.66
CA ALA A 4 -7.51 8.98 2.86
C ALA A 4 -6.53 9.14 4.02
N TYR A 5 -5.88 10.31 4.11
CA TYR A 5 -4.95 10.61 5.21
C TYR A 5 -5.63 10.52 6.58
N ARG A 6 -6.83 11.09 6.72
CA ARG A 6 -7.58 11.00 7.99
C ARG A 6 -7.92 9.56 8.33
N LEU A 7 -8.38 8.79 7.35
CA LEU A 7 -8.73 7.38 7.55
C LEU A 7 -7.54 6.56 8.07
N VAL A 8 -6.35 6.76 7.49
CA VAL A 8 -5.10 6.11 7.95
C VAL A 8 -4.73 6.58 9.36
N MET A 9 -4.72 7.88 9.60
CA MET A 9 -4.34 8.43 10.91
C MET A 9 -5.27 7.97 12.04
N GLU A 10 -6.57 7.89 11.77
CA GLU A 10 -7.59 7.53 12.78
C GLU A 10 -7.66 6.02 13.01
N ASN A 11 -7.43 5.18 11.99
CA ASN A 11 -7.73 3.75 12.05
C ASN A 11 -6.49 2.83 11.94
N VAL A 12 -5.40 3.29 11.31
CA VAL A 12 -4.22 2.45 11.02
C VAL A 12 -3.08 2.74 11.98
N VAL A 13 -2.84 4.01 12.29
CA VAL A 13 -1.69 4.42 13.13
C VAL A 13 -1.68 3.72 14.49
N GLY A 14 -2.85 3.59 15.13
CA GLY A 14 -2.95 2.86 16.40
C GLY A 14 -2.55 1.39 16.26
N VAL A 15 -3.06 0.71 15.24
CA VAL A 15 -2.74 -0.71 14.97
C VAL A 15 -1.24 -0.91 14.74
N TRP A 16 -0.63 -0.05 13.92
CA TRP A 16 0.80 -0.15 13.60
C TRP A 16 1.69 0.25 14.78
N SER A 17 1.26 1.20 15.60
CA SER A 17 1.96 1.56 16.83
C SER A 17 2.00 0.40 17.82
N GLU A 18 0.87 -0.27 18.03
CA GLU A 18 0.79 -1.45 18.91
C GLU A 18 1.58 -2.66 18.37
N ALA A 19 1.71 -2.75 17.04
CA ALA A 19 2.51 -3.78 16.38
C ALA A 19 4.00 -3.44 16.28
N GLU A 20 4.46 -2.33 16.87
CA GLU A 20 5.83 -1.80 16.73
C GLU A 20 6.30 -1.69 15.27
N PHE A 21 5.35 -1.43 14.36
CA PHE A 21 5.61 -1.33 12.93
C PHE A 21 6.24 0.03 12.62
N SER A 22 7.48 0.03 12.13
CA SER A 22 8.17 1.26 11.71
C SER A 22 7.70 1.68 10.32
N TYR A 23 7.30 2.94 10.16
CA TYR A 23 6.81 3.47 8.88
C TYR A 23 7.16 4.94 8.70
N GLN A 24 7.24 5.36 7.43
CA GLN A 24 7.30 6.77 7.03
C GLN A 24 6.10 7.10 6.15
N ILE A 25 5.38 8.17 6.49
CA ILE A 25 4.26 8.64 5.68
C ILE A 25 4.77 9.67 4.68
N VAL A 26 4.50 9.43 3.40
CA VAL A 26 4.75 10.37 2.30
C VAL A 26 3.42 10.77 1.69
N ILE A 27 3.15 12.07 1.65
CA ILE A 27 1.93 12.62 1.03
C ILE A 27 2.27 12.98 -0.42
N THR A 28 1.54 12.40 -1.38
CA THR A 28 1.70 12.74 -2.78
C THR A 28 1.05 14.10 -3.09
N GLU A 29 1.70 14.90 -3.94
CA GLU A 29 1.34 16.31 -4.15
C GLU A 29 0.81 16.59 -5.57
N TYR A 30 1.24 15.78 -6.55
CA TYR A 30 0.87 15.89 -7.95
C TYR A 30 0.80 14.50 -8.60
N ALA A 31 0.15 14.40 -9.77
CA ALA A 31 0.06 13.16 -10.54
C ALA A 31 1.45 12.73 -11.04
N GLY A 32 1.83 11.49 -10.79
CA GLY A 32 3.18 10.99 -11.07
C GLY A 32 4.18 11.16 -9.92
N HIS A 33 3.82 11.88 -8.83
CA HIS A 33 4.74 12.06 -7.71
C HIS A 33 5.15 10.72 -7.08
N ALA A 34 4.24 9.75 -6.96
CA ALA A 34 4.59 8.44 -6.40
C ALA A 34 5.58 7.69 -7.28
N ARG A 35 5.44 7.80 -8.60
CA ARG A 35 6.37 7.21 -9.56
C ARG A 35 7.77 7.79 -9.38
N ASP A 36 7.89 9.11 -9.39
CA ASP A 36 9.18 9.81 -9.28
C ASP A 36 9.84 9.53 -7.93
N TYR A 37 9.04 9.52 -6.85
CA TYR A 37 9.53 9.20 -5.51
C TYR A 37 10.11 7.79 -5.44
N VAL A 38 9.36 6.77 -5.86
CA VAL A 38 9.78 5.36 -5.85
C VAL A 38 10.97 5.11 -6.77
N GLN A 39 11.08 5.84 -7.88
CA GLN A 39 12.23 5.74 -8.78
C GLN A 39 13.53 6.24 -8.11
N SER A 40 13.44 7.24 -7.22
CA SER A 40 14.58 7.82 -6.51
C SER A 40 14.88 7.21 -5.14
N LEU A 41 13.94 6.43 -4.59
CA LEU A 41 14.03 5.85 -3.25
C LEU A 41 15.15 4.79 -3.15
N ASP A 42 15.92 4.78 -2.07
CA ASP A 42 16.80 3.65 -1.79
C ASP A 42 15.98 2.49 -1.20
N LEU A 43 15.65 1.51 -2.04
CA LEU A 43 14.84 0.35 -1.64
C LEU A 43 15.53 -0.55 -0.62
N SER A 44 16.85 -0.44 -0.44
CA SER A 44 17.58 -1.28 0.53
C SER A 44 17.29 -0.92 1.99
N GLU A 45 16.81 0.30 2.24
CA GLU A 45 16.43 0.78 3.57
C GLU A 45 15.00 0.35 3.98
N TRP A 46 14.23 -0.23 3.05
CA TRP A 46 12.82 -0.53 3.25
C TRP A 46 12.50 -2.00 3.04
N SER A 47 11.64 -2.54 3.90
CA SER A 47 11.13 -3.92 3.76
C SER A 47 9.89 -4.03 2.87
N GLY A 48 9.25 -2.90 2.53
CA GLY A 48 8.03 -2.88 1.75
C GLY A 48 7.50 -1.47 1.52
N ILE A 49 6.57 -1.34 0.56
CA ILE A 49 5.90 -0.08 0.22
C ILE A 49 4.41 -0.25 0.51
N VAL A 50 3.81 0.67 1.27
CA VAL A 50 2.36 0.66 1.53
C VAL A 50 1.69 1.84 0.85
N ILE A 51 0.66 1.53 0.05
CA ILE A 51 -0.05 2.50 -0.78
C ILE A 51 -1.42 2.77 -0.16
N ALA A 52 -1.65 3.98 0.36
CA ALA A 52 -2.93 4.39 0.93
C ALA A 52 -3.72 5.28 -0.04
N SER A 53 -4.46 4.66 -0.96
CA SER A 53 -5.26 5.36 -1.98
C SER A 53 -6.26 4.41 -2.66
N GLY A 54 -6.89 4.85 -3.74
CA GLY A 54 -7.56 3.95 -4.70
C GLY A 54 -6.58 3.27 -5.65
N ASP A 55 -7.11 2.59 -6.67
CA ASP A 55 -6.32 1.76 -7.61
C ASP A 55 -5.27 2.55 -8.43
N GLY A 56 -5.50 3.83 -8.73
CA GLY A 56 -4.62 4.62 -9.60
C GLY A 56 -3.21 4.85 -9.05
N LEU A 57 -3.05 4.94 -7.73
CA LEU A 57 -1.73 5.15 -7.12
C LEU A 57 -0.87 3.88 -7.13
N VAL A 58 -1.52 2.71 -7.14
CA VAL A 58 -0.84 1.41 -7.26
C VAL A 58 -0.10 1.35 -8.60
N TYR A 59 -0.75 1.80 -9.67
CA TYR A 59 -0.15 1.84 -11.00
C TYR A 59 1.08 2.76 -11.07
N GLU A 60 1.04 3.92 -10.42
CA GLU A 60 2.18 4.84 -10.38
C GLU A 60 3.39 4.22 -9.66
N VAL A 61 3.17 3.58 -8.50
CA VAL A 61 4.24 2.94 -7.73
C VAL A 61 4.86 1.78 -8.49
N VAL A 62 4.04 0.90 -9.06
CA VAL A 62 4.50 -0.25 -9.86
C VAL A 62 5.33 0.22 -11.05
N ASN A 63 4.85 1.21 -11.80
CA ASN A 63 5.62 1.78 -12.90
C ASN A 63 6.89 2.51 -12.45
N GLY A 64 6.87 3.09 -11.24
CA GLY A 64 8.05 3.65 -10.60
C GLY A 64 9.14 2.59 -10.42
N LEU A 65 8.78 1.42 -9.86
CA LEU A 65 9.69 0.29 -9.69
C LEU A 65 10.23 -0.22 -11.03
N PHE A 66 9.38 -0.36 -12.06
CA PHE A 66 9.80 -0.77 -13.40
C PHE A 66 10.66 0.26 -14.14
N SER A 67 10.58 1.55 -13.78
CA SER A 67 11.38 2.62 -14.39
C SER A 67 12.81 2.71 -13.83
N ARG A 68 13.16 1.87 -12.84
CA ARG A 68 14.49 1.87 -12.22
C ARG A 68 15.49 1.01 -12.99
N ASN A 69 16.77 1.32 -12.82
CA ASN A 69 17.85 0.54 -13.42
C ASN A 69 17.95 -0.87 -12.80
N ASP A 70 17.64 -1.00 -11.52
CA ASP A 70 17.61 -2.23 -10.71
C ASP A 70 16.21 -2.87 -10.67
N TRP A 71 15.36 -2.62 -11.68
CA TRP A 71 13.95 -3.02 -11.67
C TRP A 71 13.72 -4.50 -11.32
N GLN A 72 14.61 -5.41 -11.75
CA GLN A 72 14.50 -6.86 -11.49
C GLN A 72 14.50 -7.21 -10.00
N GLU A 73 15.25 -6.45 -9.19
CA GLU A 73 15.24 -6.58 -7.74
C GLU A 73 14.16 -5.69 -7.12
N ALA A 74 13.95 -4.48 -7.67
CA ALA A 74 12.95 -3.54 -7.19
C ALA A 74 11.51 -4.11 -7.21
N VAL A 75 11.14 -4.87 -8.25
CA VAL A 75 9.80 -5.49 -8.36
C VAL A 75 9.55 -6.60 -7.33
N LYS A 76 10.60 -7.11 -6.67
CA LYS A 76 10.45 -8.07 -5.56
C LYS A 76 10.05 -7.39 -4.26
N MET A 77 10.10 -6.06 -4.20
CA MET A 77 9.68 -5.29 -3.03
C MET A 77 8.21 -5.57 -2.71
N PRO A 78 7.87 -6.03 -1.49
CA PRO A 78 6.48 -6.25 -1.10
C PRO A 78 5.68 -4.95 -1.17
N ILE A 79 4.51 -5.01 -1.82
CA ILE A 79 3.57 -3.89 -1.90
C ILE A 79 2.32 -4.21 -1.09
N GLY A 80 2.02 -3.36 -0.09
CA GLY A 80 0.76 -3.35 0.64
C GLY A 80 -0.19 -2.30 0.07
N HIS A 81 -1.49 -2.58 0.09
CA HIS A 81 -2.52 -1.60 -0.32
C HIS A 81 -3.49 -1.37 0.83
N LEU A 82 -3.65 -0.10 1.20
CA LEU A 82 -4.67 0.38 2.12
C LEU A 82 -5.80 1.04 1.32
N PRO A 83 -6.98 0.40 1.21
CA PRO A 83 -8.09 0.85 0.36
C PRO A 83 -8.77 2.10 0.92
N CYS A 84 -8.22 3.27 0.59
CA CYS A 84 -8.69 4.57 1.07
C CYS A 84 -9.46 5.35 0.00
N GLY A 85 -9.74 4.74 -1.16
CA GLY A 85 -10.37 5.37 -2.33
C GLY A 85 -11.82 4.94 -2.57
N SER A 86 -12.42 5.45 -3.63
CA SER A 86 -13.73 5.02 -4.15
C SER A 86 -13.64 3.80 -5.08
N GLY A 87 -12.50 3.63 -5.76
CA GLY A 87 -12.12 2.42 -6.50
C GLY A 87 -11.23 1.55 -5.63
N ASN A 88 -11.81 0.50 -5.06
CA ASN A 88 -11.14 -0.48 -4.20
C ASN A 88 -11.18 -1.88 -4.84
N ALA A 89 -11.25 -1.96 -6.17
CA ALA A 89 -11.37 -3.23 -6.88
C ALA A 89 -10.11 -4.09 -6.65
N PHE A 90 -8.94 -3.46 -6.54
CA PHE A 90 -7.69 -4.14 -6.26
C PHE A 90 -7.64 -4.74 -4.86
N ALA A 91 -7.90 -3.95 -3.81
CA ALA A 91 -7.97 -4.45 -2.43
C ALA A 91 -9.02 -5.54 -2.24
N ALA A 92 -10.21 -5.38 -2.85
CA ALA A 92 -11.26 -6.38 -2.77
C ALA A 92 -10.82 -7.72 -3.41
N SER A 93 -10.04 -7.66 -4.49
CA SER A 93 -9.48 -8.85 -5.15
C SER A 93 -8.44 -9.54 -4.27
N ILE A 94 -7.55 -8.79 -3.61
CA ILE A 94 -6.53 -9.34 -2.69
C ILE A 94 -7.21 -10.05 -1.51
N ILE A 95 -8.19 -9.42 -0.86
CA ILE A 95 -8.86 -10.00 0.32
C ILE A 95 -9.72 -11.21 -0.04
N ARG A 96 -10.37 -11.19 -1.22
CA ARG A 96 -11.05 -12.38 -1.74
C ARG A 96 -10.07 -13.52 -1.98
N HIS A 97 -8.86 -13.22 -2.46
CA HIS A 97 -7.81 -14.22 -2.67
C HIS A 97 -7.22 -14.75 -1.35
N SER A 98 -7.13 -13.90 -0.32
CA SER A 98 -6.68 -14.30 1.03
C SER A 98 -7.73 -15.09 1.81
N LYS A 99 -8.91 -15.36 1.21
CA LYS A 99 -10.05 -16.07 1.81
C LYS A 99 -10.55 -15.43 3.11
N GLN A 100 -10.28 -14.15 3.31
CA GLN A 100 -10.79 -13.42 4.46
C GLN A 100 -12.15 -12.79 4.15
N PRO A 101 -13.02 -12.61 5.17
CA PRO A 101 -14.27 -11.90 4.98
C PRO A 101 -14.00 -10.47 4.50
N ILE A 102 -14.74 -10.02 3.49
CA ILE A 102 -14.72 -8.62 3.07
C ILE A 102 -15.47 -7.83 4.13
N ALA A 103 -14.79 -6.88 4.76
CA ALA A 103 -15.40 -6.03 5.76
C ALA A 103 -16.54 -5.17 5.17
N GLU A 104 -17.60 -4.97 5.96
CA GLU A 104 -18.82 -4.26 5.53
C GLU A 104 -18.65 -2.74 5.41
N SER A 105 -17.61 -2.17 6.03
CA SER A 105 -17.32 -0.73 5.99
C SER A 105 -15.87 -0.47 5.58
N VAL A 106 -15.63 0.70 4.98
CA VAL A 106 -14.30 1.11 4.51
C VAL A 106 -13.31 1.21 5.68
N GLU A 107 -13.76 1.67 6.86
CA GLU A 107 -12.90 1.74 8.06
C GLU A 107 -12.41 0.35 8.47
N LYS A 108 -13.33 -0.61 8.61
CA LYS A 108 -12.99 -1.99 8.97
C LYS A 108 -12.09 -2.64 7.91
N PHE A 109 -12.32 -2.32 6.64
CA PHE A 109 -11.55 -2.83 5.52
C PHE A 109 -10.10 -2.32 5.52
N VAL A 110 -9.89 -1.05 5.84
CA VAL A 110 -8.56 -0.45 6.00
C VAL A 110 -7.84 -1.02 7.23
N VAL A 111 -8.54 -1.20 8.35
CA VAL A 111 -7.96 -1.83 9.56
C VAL A 111 -7.52 -3.27 9.29
N GLN A 112 -8.37 -4.06 8.64
CA GLN A 112 -8.04 -5.45 8.30
C GLN A 112 -6.82 -5.52 7.38
N SER A 113 -6.75 -4.64 6.38
CA SER A 113 -5.59 -4.53 5.48
C SER A 113 -4.32 -4.13 6.25
N ALA A 114 -4.42 -3.20 7.20
CA ALA A 114 -3.30 -2.79 8.04
C ALA A 114 -2.76 -3.92 8.93
N ILE A 115 -3.64 -4.75 9.49
CA ILE A 115 -3.24 -5.93 10.28
C ILE A 115 -2.53 -6.95 9.39
N LEU A 116 -3.06 -7.24 8.19
CA LEU A 116 -2.42 -8.14 7.23
C LEU A 116 -1.01 -7.68 6.85
N ILE A 117 -0.84 -6.38 6.60
CA ILE A 117 0.46 -5.77 6.28
C ILE A 117 1.43 -5.90 7.47
N ALA A 118 0.98 -5.57 8.69
CA ALA A 118 1.82 -5.67 9.89
C ALA A 118 2.22 -7.13 10.21
N THR A 119 1.38 -8.10 9.88
CA THR A 119 1.67 -9.54 10.06
C THR A 119 2.49 -10.17 8.93
N HIS A 120 2.98 -9.37 7.97
CA HIS A 120 3.89 -9.77 6.89
C HIS A 120 3.37 -10.92 6.00
N GLN A 121 2.05 -11.06 5.85
CA GLN A 121 1.50 -12.02 4.89
C GLN A 121 1.64 -11.48 3.46
N VAL A 122 2.71 -11.89 2.76
CA VAL A 122 2.94 -11.55 1.35
C VAL A 122 2.27 -12.60 0.46
N LEU A 123 1.36 -12.16 -0.40
CA LEU A 123 0.77 -13.00 -1.45
C LEU A 123 1.42 -12.65 -2.79
N PRO A 124 2.02 -13.61 -3.51
CA PRO A 124 2.50 -13.35 -4.87
C PRO A 124 1.30 -13.05 -5.77
N TYR A 125 1.37 -11.94 -6.52
CA TYR A 125 0.32 -11.52 -7.44
C TYR A 125 0.94 -11.16 -8.79
N ASP A 126 0.38 -11.68 -9.88
CA ASP A 126 0.85 -11.37 -11.22
C ASP A 126 0.44 -9.95 -11.62
N VAL A 127 1.41 -9.20 -12.16
CA VAL A 127 1.21 -7.86 -12.71
C VAL A 127 1.11 -8.01 -14.23
N ALA A 128 0.02 -8.63 -14.71
CA ALA A 128 -0.21 -8.94 -16.12
C ALA A 128 -0.78 -7.75 -16.90
#